data_AF-A0A430F713-F1
#
_entry.id   AF-A0A430F713-F1
#
_cell.length_a   1.000
_cell.length_b   1.000
_cell.length_c   1.000
_cell.angle_alpha   90.00
_cell.angle_beta   90.00
_cell.angle_gamma   90.00
#
_symmetry.space_group_name_H-M   'P 1'
#
loop_
_entity.id
_entity.type
_entity.pdbx_description
1 polymer ?
#
loop_
_entity_poly.entity_id
_entity_poly.type
_entity_poly.pdbx_seq_one_letter_code
_entity_poly.pdbx_strand_id
1 'polypeptide(L)'
;MTPFESLWRAFAQLPEVTAIALGGSRAGGVHDATSDYDLYIYCDALPDEAERRAIITERCGYAEIGNAFWELEDDCTLNDGVDIDILYRSLNDFARSISAVVDEGRAATGYTTCMWHNLLRCRVLFDRDGRLEALRRRYAVDYPNELRANIIGKNMRLLAANLPSYDHQIAKAAARGDLVSVNHRTAAYLESYFDVLFALNRITHPCATGGHRAAGQATYSAAG
;
A
#
# COMPACT_ATOMS: atom_id res chain seq x y z
N MET A 1 23.64 13.12 9.92
CA MET A 1 22.27 12.57 9.99
C MET A 1 21.48 13.25 8.91
N THR A 2 20.87 12.50 8.01
CA THR A 2 20.06 13.07 6.91
C THR A 2 18.74 13.65 7.46
N PRO A 3 18.03 14.54 6.73
CA PRO A 3 16.69 14.98 7.09
C PRO A 3 15.74 13.80 7.35
N PHE A 4 15.78 12.77 6.49
CA PHE A 4 15.04 11.52 6.66
C PHE A 4 15.36 10.83 7.99
N GLU A 5 16.64 10.62 8.32
CA GLU A 5 17.04 9.96 9.56
C GLU A 5 16.63 10.76 10.80
N SER A 6 16.72 12.09 10.73
CA SER A 6 16.28 12.98 11.79
C SER A 6 14.77 12.89 12.03
N LEU A 7 13.99 12.85 10.94
CA LEU A 7 12.53 12.81 10.97
C LEU A 7 12.00 11.55 11.65
N TRP A 8 12.35 10.36 11.15
CA TRP A 8 11.79 9.13 11.72
C TRP A 8 12.25 8.89 13.17
N ARG A 9 13.47 9.35 13.54
CA ARG A 9 13.96 9.26 14.93
C ARG A 9 13.16 10.16 15.87
N ALA A 10 12.70 11.33 15.41
CA ALA A 10 11.84 12.21 16.18
C ALA A 10 10.46 11.56 16.40
N PHE A 11 9.86 10.98 15.35
CA PHE A 11 8.62 10.20 15.49
C PHE A 11 8.77 9.01 16.45
N ALA A 12 9.91 8.32 16.44
CA ALA A 12 10.17 7.20 17.34
C ALA A 12 10.19 7.60 18.84
N GLN A 13 10.30 8.90 19.16
CA GLN A 13 10.22 9.39 20.54
C GLN A 13 8.77 9.55 21.03
N LEU A 14 7.79 9.61 20.12
CA LEU A 14 6.39 9.75 20.50
C LEU A 14 5.91 8.46 21.20
N PRO A 15 5.25 8.55 22.37
CA PRO A 15 4.84 7.37 23.13
C PRO A 15 3.84 6.49 22.37
N GLU A 16 3.03 7.06 21.49
CA GLU A 16 2.03 6.37 20.67
C GLU A 16 2.65 5.51 19.57
N VAL A 17 3.88 5.83 19.14
CA VAL A 17 4.57 5.15 18.03
C VAL A 17 5.21 3.86 18.53
N THR A 18 4.72 2.74 17.99
CA THR A 18 5.13 1.38 18.37
C THR A 18 6.15 0.79 17.40
N ALA A 19 6.06 1.12 16.11
CA ALA A 19 7.04 0.73 15.10
C ALA A 19 7.09 1.73 13.94
N ILE A 20 8.21 1.77 13.25
CA ILE A 20 8.41 2.55 12.03
C ILE A 20 9.12 1.67 11.00
N ALA A 21 8.61 1.67 9.77
CA ALA A 21 9.24 0.96 8.66
C ALA A 21 9.32 1.81 7.41
N LEU A 22 10.39 1.64 6.65
CA LEU A 22 10.52 2.17 5.31
C LEU A 22 9.98 1.15 4.31
N GLY A 23 9.07 1.59 3.45
CA GLY A 23 8.53 0.86 2.30
C GLY A 23 9.18 1.24 0.98
N GLY A 24 8.50 0.85 -0.11
CA GLY A 24 8.81 1.33 -1.44
C GLY A 24 10.14 0.88 -2.04
N SER A 25 10.51 1.55 -3.12
CA SER A 25 11.75 1.28 -3.87
C SER A 25 13.00 1.46 -3.00
N ARG A 26 12.95 2.40 -2.03
CA ARG A 26 14.05 2.69 -1.10
C ARG A 26 14.27 1.60 -0.06
N ALA A 27 13.24 0.83 0.31
CA ALA A 27 13.41 -0.35 1.16
C ALA A 27 14.10 -1.51 0.41
N GLY A 28 13.73 -1.71 -0.85
CA GLY A 28 14.22 -2.82 -1.69
C GLY A 28 15.58 -2.56 -2.38
N GLY A 29 16.14 -1.36 -2.27
CA GLY A 29 17.40 -0.99 -2.94
C GLY A 29 17.27 -0.80 -4.45
N VAL A 30 16.04 -0.65 -4.96
CA VAL A 30 15.73 -0.43 -6.39
C VAL A 30 15.37 1.03 -6.68
N HIS A 31 15.74 1.94 -5.77
CA HIS A 31 15.45 3.36 -5.91
C HIS A 31 16.39 4.04 -6.90
N ASP A 32 15.86 5.09 -7.52
CA ASP A 32 16.59 6.01 -8.38
C ASP A 32 16.54 7.43 -7.80
N ALA A 33 17.06 8.41 -8.57
CA ALA A 33 17.08 9.80 -8.16
C ALA A 33 15.68 10.42 -7.99
N THR A 34 14.63 9.80 -8.53
CA THR A 34 13.24 10.27 -8.49
C THR A 34 12.37 9.57 -7.45
N SER A 35 12.94 8.62 -6.71
CA SER A 35 12.18 7.85 -5.72
C SER A 35 11.88 8.68 -4.47
N ASP A 36 10.63 8.65 -4.05
CA ASP A 36 10.13 9.12 -2.76
C ASP A 36 10.51 8.17 -1.61
N TYR A 37 10.22 8.58 -0.38
CA TYR A 37 10.24 7.72 0.81
C TYR A 37 8.81 7.32 1.19
N ASP A 38 8.51 6.03 1.28
CA ASP A 38 7.29 5.53 1.94
C ASP A 38 7.58 5.26 3.43
N LEU A 39 7.20 6.15 4.34
CA LEU A 39 7.42 5.99 5.79
C LEU A 39 6.14 5.51 6.49
N TYR A 40 6.10 4.23 6.89
CA TYR A 40 5.01 3.67 7.67
C TYR A 40 5.24 3.88 9.16
N ILE A 41 4.37 4.64 9.82
CA ILE A 41 4.32 4.83 11.26
C ILE A 41 3.19 3.97 11.83
N TYR A 42 3.56 2.98 12.63
CA TYR A 42 2.62 2.15 13.36
C TYR A 42 2.40 2.69 14.75
N CYS A 43 1.15 2.99 15.09
CA CYS A 43 0.79 3.64 16.34
C CYS A 43 -0.46 3.01 16.99
N ASP A 44 -0.48 2.93 18.32
CA ASP A 44 -1.64 2.42 19.07
C ASP A 44 -2.76 3.47 19.15
N ALA A 45 -2.38 4.76 19.18
CA ALA A 45 -3.24 5.91 18.96
C ALA A 45 -2.57 6.83 17.93
N LEU A 46 -3.35 7.57 17.15
CA LEU A 46 -2.77 8.55 16.24
C LEU A 46 -2.08 9.66 17.06
N PRO A 47 -0.79 9.98 16.85
CA PRO A 47 -0.15 11.11 17.53
C PRO A 47 -0.86 12.42 17.20
N ASP A 48 -0.84 13.40 18.10
CA ASP A 48 -1.57 14.65 17.88
C ASP A 48 -1.06 15.42 16.65
N GLU A 49 -1.95 16.03 15.88
CA GLU A 49 -1.56 16.73 14.65
C GLU A 49 -0.54 17.85 14.92
N ALA A 50 -0.65 18.58 16.03
CA ALA A 50 0.31 19.63 16.37
C ALA A 50 1.70 19.05 16.66
N GLU A 51 1.78 17.88 17.28
CA GLU A 51 3.06 17.18 17.52
C GLU A 51 3.67 16.67 16.20
N ARG A 52 2.85 16.04 15.34
CA ARG A 52 3.29 15.60 14.00
C ARG A 52 3.81 16.79 13.19
N ARG A 53 3.05 17.89 13.17
CA ARG A 53 3.41 19.13 12.49
C ARG A 53 4.71 19.71 13.00
N ALA A 54 4.91 19.80 14.32
CA ALA A 54 6.14 20.29 14.92
C ALA A 54 7.36 19.46 14.49
N ILE A 55 7.23 18.12 14.49
CA ILE A 55 8.29 17.22 14.02
C ILE A 55 8.58 17.47 12.54
N ILE A 56 7.56 17.53 11.69
CA ILE A 56 7.67 17.64 10.24
C ILE A 56 8.28 18.97 9.81
N THR A 57 7.81 20.11 10.34
CA THR A 57 8.24 21.44 9.90
C THR A 57 9.71 21.75 10.19
N GLU A 58 10.35 21.01 11.10
CA GLU A 58 11.79 21.13 11.34
C GLU A 58 12.64 20.38 10.29
N ARG A 59 12.09 19.36 9.60
CA ARG A 59 12.81 18.47 8.67
C ARG A 59 12.34 18.58 7.22
N CYS A 60 11.20 19.21 6.97
CA CYS A 60 10.58 19.35 5.67
C CYS A 60 10.44 20.83 5.28
N GLY A 61 10.76 21.14 4.03
CA GLY A 61 10.59 22.49 3.45
C GLY A 61 9.16 22.72 2.95
N TYR A 62 8.40 21.64 2.74
CA TYR A 62 6.99 21.66 2.37
C TYR A 62 6.27 20.47 3.04
N ALA A 63 5.02 20.67 3.46
CA ALA A 63 4.21 19.63 4.09
C ALA A 63 2.71 19.89 3.94
N GLU A 64 1.99 18.86 3.51
CA GLU A 64 0.54 18.72 3.60
C GLU A 64 0.25 17.72 4.72
N ILE A 65 -0.45 18.17 5.76
CA ILE A 65 -0.67 17.38 6.99
C ILE A 65 -2.11 16.90 7.03
N GLY A 66 -2.31 15.61 7.29
CA GLY A 66 -3.63 15.01 7.50
C GLY A 66 -4.42 14.74 6.22
N ASN A 67 -3.74 14.45 5.11
CA ASN A 67 -4.39 13.99 3.89
C ASN A 67 -5.06 12.62 4.15
N ALA A 68 -6.26 12.43 3.60
CA ALA A 68 -7.10 11.26 3.90
C ALA A 68 -7.88 10.74 2.68
N PHE A 69 -7.34 10.94 1.47
CA PHE A 69 -7.98 10.48 0.24
C PHE A 69 -8.01 8.94 0.13
N TRP A 70 -6.98 8.27 0.68
CA TRP A 70 -6.78 6.82 0.58
C TRP A 70 -6.50 6.20 1.95
N GLU A 71 -5.48 6.69 2.62
CA GLU A 71 -5.17 6.45 4.03
C GLU A 71 -4.85 7.80 4.68
N LEU A 72 -4.69 7.81 6.00
CA LEU A 72 -4.21 8.99 6.68
C LEU A 72 -2.69 9.13 6.46
N GLU A 73 -2.31 10.21 5.79
CA GLU A 73 -0.93 10.51 5.41
C GLU A 73 -0.56 11.98 5.62
N ASP A 74 0.71 12.22 5.90
CA ASP A 74 1.34 13.55 5.80
C ASP A 74 2.32 13.50 4.63
N ASP A 75 2.04 14.28 3.57
CA ASP A 75 2.82 14.29 2.33
C ASP A 75 3.77 15.49 2.33
N CYS A 76 5.06 15.24 2.24
CA CYS A 76 6.07 16.27 2.50
C CYS A 76 7.21 16.25 1.48
N THR A 77 7.92 17.37 1.38
CA THR A 77 9.24 17.43 0.75
C THR A 77 10.28 17.73 1.84
N LEU A 78 11.22 16.81 2.03
CA LEU A 78 12.32 16.95 2.99
C LEU A 78 13.19 18.18 2.65
N ASN A 79 13.93 18.68 3.64
CA ASN A 79 14.83 19.83 3.45
C ASN A 79 15.96 19.60 2.42
N ASP A 80 16.24 18.34 2.07
CA ASP A 80 17.17 17.97 0.99
C ASP A 80 16.48 17.80 -0.38
N GLY A 81 15.19 18.12 -0.48
CA GLY A 81 14.41 18.14 -1.71
C GLY A 81 13.80 16.80 -2.11
N VAL A 82 13.89 15.77 -1.27
CA VAL A 82 13.30 14.45 -1.55
C VAL A 82 11.89 14.37 -0.96
N ASP A 83 10.93 13.91 -1.77
CA ASP A 83 9.55 13.72 -1.33
C ASP A 83 9.40 12.49 -0.39
N ILE A 84 8.44 12.57 0.52
CA ILE A 84 8.15 11.54 1.52
C ILE A 84 6.65 11.49 1.82
N ASP A 85 6.10 10.28 1.78
CA ASP A 85 4.74 9.97 2.21
C ASP A 85 4.83 9.35 3.61
N ILE A 86 4.23 9.98 4.62
CA ILE A 86 4.23 9.49 6.00
C ILE A 86 2.85 8.93 6.31
N LEU A 87 2.72 7.60 6.34
CA LEU A 87 1.44 6.91 6.53
C LEU A 87 1.27 6.43 7.97
N TYR A 88 0.11 6.68 8.57
CA TYR A 88 -0.19 6.28 9.95
C TYR A 88 -1.13 5.07 9.99
N ARG A 89 -0.73 4.00 10.66
CA ARG A 89 -1.49 2.74 10.72
C ARG A 89 -1.55 2.14 12.11
N SER A 90 -2.67 1.49 12.42
CA SER A 90 -2.73 0.54 13.52
C SER A 90 -2.01 -0.75 13.11
N LEU A 91 -1.03 -1.20 13.91
CA LEU A 91 -0.34 -2.47 13.67
C LEU A 91 -1.30 -3.67 13.78
N ASN A 92 -2.33 -3.56 14.63
CA ASN A 92 -3.34 -4.60 14.77
C ASN A 92 -4.21 -4.71 13.51
N ASP A 93 -4.59 -3.58 12.93
CA ASP A 93 -5.43 -3.51 11.74
C ASP A 93 -4.66 -4.01 10.52
N PHE A 94 -3.38 -3.61 10.43
CA PHE A 94 -2.45 -4.15 9.44
C PHE A 94 -2.28 -5.66 9.59
N ALA A 95 -2.04 -6.17 10.81
CA ALA A 95 -1.93 -7.62 11.04
C ALA A 95 -3.20 -8.38 10.64
N ARG A 96 -4.39 -7.82 10.89
CA ARG A 96 -5.67 -8.39 10.45
C ARG A 96 -5.81 -8.40 8.93
N SER A 97 -5.38 -7.33 8.25
CA SER A 97 -5.43 -7.29 6.78
C SER A 97 -4.51 -8.34 6.14
N ILE A 98 -3.33 -8.58 6.72
CA ILE A 98 -2.44 -9.66 6.29
C ILE A 98 -3.06 -11.03 6.56
N SER A 99 -3.64 -11.24 7.75
CA SER A 99 -4.33 -12.48 8.10
C SER A 99 -5.46 -12.80 7.12
N ALA A 100 -6.29 -11.82 6.79
CA ALA A 100 -7.39 -12.01 5.84
C ALA A 100 -6.88 -12.46 4.47
N VAL A 101 -5.75 -11.95 4.00
CA VAL A 101 -5.17 -12.35 2.71
C VAL A 101 -4.49 -13.72 2.81
N VAL A 102 -3.57 -13.89 3.76
CA VAL A 102 -2.67 -15.05 3.80
C VAL A 102 -3.31 -16.27 4.47
N ASP A 103 -3.99 -16.07 5.60
CA ASP A 103 -4.58 -17.16 6.39
C ASP A 103 -5.98 -17.53 5.87
N GLU A 104 -6.79 -16.53 5.50
CA GLU A 104 -8.18 -16.75 5.03
C GLU A 104 -8.32 -16.80 3.49
N GLY A 105 -7.23 -16.56 2.75
CA GLY A 105 -7.24 -16.61 1.29
C GLY A 105 -8.11 -15.54 0.63
N ARG A 106 -8.37 -14.40 1.30
CA ARG A 106 -9.26 -13.34 0.79
C ARG A 106 -8.67 -12.62 -0.41
N ALA A 107 -9.22 -12.89 -1.58
CA ALA A 107 -8.85 -12.24 -2.83
C ALA A 107 -9.60 -10.92 -3.10
N ALA A 108 -8.87 -9.95 -3.65
CA ALA A 108 -9.41 -8.69 -4.12
C ALA A 108 -9.37 -8.59 -5.66
N THR A 109 -9.78 -7.43 -6.18
CA THR A 109 -9.73 -7.11 -7.60
C THR A 109 -8.50 -6.24 -7.84
N GLY A 110 -7.39 -6.85 -8.26
CA GLY A 110 -6.08 -6.21 -8.26
C GLY A 110 -5.42 -6.17 -6.87
N TYR A 111 -4.11 -5.93 -6.84
CA TYR A 111 -3.30 -5.61 -5.64
C TYR A 111 -3.47 -6.50 -4.39
N THR A 112 -4.02 -7.72 -4.50
CA THR A 112 -4.44 -8.53 -3.34
C THR A 112 -3.32 -8.73 -2.33
N THR A 113 -2.09 -8.93 -2.80
CA THR A 113 -0.93 -9.28 -1.97
C THR A 113 0.00 -8.11 -1.67
N CYS A 114 -0.38 -6.87 -1.99
CA CYS A 114 0.49 -5.71 -1.79
C CYS A 114 0.89 -5.45 -0.34
N MET A 115 -0.07 -5.45 0.58
CA MET A 115 0.24 -5.23 2.00
C MET A 115 1.13 -6.35 2.54
N TRP A 116 0.92 -7.58 2.07
CA TRP A 116 1.77 -8.71 2.42
C TRP A 116 3.18 -8.57 1.83
N HIS A 117 3.30 -8.12 0.58
CA HIS A 117 4.59 -7.76 -0.03
C HIS A 117 5.31 -6.69 0.80
N ASN A 118 4.62 -5.62 1.17
CA ASN A 118 5.19 -4.53 1.95
C ASN A 118 5.69 -5.01 3.31
N LEU A 119 4.94 -5.85 4.03
CA LEU A 119 5.41 -6.47 5.27
C LEU A 119 6.72 -7.26 5.09
N LEU A 120 6.83 -8.03 4.00
CA LEU A 120 7.99 -8.87 3.74
C LEU A 120 9.22 -8.10 3.27
N ARG A 121 9.02 -6.94 2.64
CA ARG A 121 10.09 -6.19 1.95
C ARG A 121 10.44 -4.87 2.63
N CYS A 122 9.66 -4.43 3.61
CA CYS A 122 9.97 -3.22 4.35
C CYS A 122 11.28 -3.36 5.15
N ARG A 123 11.93 -2.21 5.35
CA ARG A 123 13.06 -2.08 6.27
C ARG A 123 12.55 -1.51 7.59
N VAL A 124 12.58 -2.32 8.64
CA VAL A 124 12.22 -1.87 9.99
C VAL A 124 13.28 -0.88 10.48
N LEU A 125 12.86 0.34 10.82
CA LEU A 125 13.71 1.41 11.33
C LEU A 125 13.64 1.51 12.86
N PHE A 126 12.45 1.24 13.41
CA PHE A 126 12.16 1.25 14.84
C PHE A 126 11.06 0.20 15.13
N ASP A 127 11.18 -0.53 16.23
CA ASP A 127 10.16 -1.47 16.70
C ASP A 127 10.31 -1.64 18.22
N ARG A 128 9.44 -0.98 18.98
CA ARG A 128 9.58 -0.82 20.44
C ARG A 128 9.56 -2.16 21.17
N ASP A 129 8.62 -3.02 20.78
CA ASP A 129 8.35 -4.30 21.44
C ASP A 129 8.61 -5.52 20.52
N GLY A 130 9.17 -5.29 19.33
CA GLY A 130 9.45 -6.35 18.34
C GLY A 130 8.20 -6.91 17.66
N ARG A 131 7.06 -6.21 17.71
CA ARG A 131 5.76 -6.70 17.21
C ARG A 131 5.72 -6.74 15.69
N LEU A 132 6.30 -5.75 15.02
CA LEU A 132 6.34 -5.71 13.55
C LEU A 132 7.29 -6.79 13.02
N GLU A 133 8.44 -6.97 13.65
CA GLU A 133 9.37 -8.06 13.31
C GLU A 133 8.79 -9.46 13.58
N ALA A 134 8.05 -9.63 14.67
CA ALA A 134 7.32 -10.86 14.93
C ALA A 134 6.25 -11.13 13.85
N LEU A 135 5.51 -10.09 13.44
CA LEU A 135 4.51 -10.19 12.37
C LEU A 135 5.16 -10.57 11.04
N ARG A 136 6.29 -9.94 10.69
CA ARG A 136 7.05 -10.25 9.46
C ARG A 136 7.51 -11.70 9.45
N ARG A 137 8.05 -12.20 10.57
CA ARG A 137 8.47 -13.61 10.70
C ARG A 137 7.29 -14.58 10.60
N ARG A 138 6.14 -14.26 11.21
CA ARG A 138 4.92 -15.09 11.12
C ARG A 138 4.46 -15.30 9.69
N TYR A 139 4.53 -14.26 8.86
CA TYR A 139 4.03 -14.29 7.49
C TYR A 139 5.13 -14.43 6.43
N ALA A 140 6.37 -14.76 6.84
CA ALA A 140 7.44 -15.20 5.95
C ALA A 140 7.21 -16.67 5.55
N VAL A 141 6.07 -16.91 4.90
CA VAL A 141 5.57 -18.21 4.49
C VAL A 141 5.52 -18.32 2.97
N ASP A 142 5.48 -19.55 2.47
CA ASP A 142 5.26 -19.81 1.04
C ASP A 142 3.89 -19.31 0.58
N TYR A 143 3.77 -18.99 -0.71
CA TYR A 143 2.51 -18.53 -1.31
C TYR A 143 1.38 -19.57 -1.15
N PRO A 144 0.32 -19.27 -0.37
CA PRO A 144 -0.74 -20.23 -0.10
C PRO A 144 -1.47 -20.66 -1.38
N ASN A 145 -1.65 -21.97 -1.57
CA ASN A 145 -2.32 -22.52 -2.75
C ASN A 145 -3.77 -22.04 -2.87
N GLU A 146 -4.47 -21.91 -1.74
CA GLU A 146 -5.85 -21.44 -1.68
C GLU A 146 -5.96 -19.96 -2.09
N LEU A 147 -5.12 -19.08 -1.52
CA LEU A 147 -5.04 -17.68 -1.93
C LEU A 147 -4.79 -17.55 -3.43
N ARG A 148 -3.84 -18.33 -3.98
CA ARG A 148 -3.55 -18.36 -5.41
C ARG A 148 -4.79 -18.72 -6.23
N ALA A 149 -5.49 -19.79 -5.86
CA ALA A 149 -6.70 -20.21 -6.55
C ALA A 149 -7.80 -19.15 -6.48
N ASN A 150 -7.98 -18.50 -5.31
CA ASN A 150 -8.96 -17.47 -5.09
C ASN A 150 -8.68 -16.21 -5.91
N ILE A 151 -7.43 -15.74 -5.98
CA ILE A 151 -7.03 -14.58 -6.80
C ILE A 151 -7.29 -14.87 -8.28
N ILE A 152 -6.81 -16.00 -8.79
CA ILE A 152 -6.99 -16.39 -10.19
C ILE A 152 -8.48 -16.51 -10.51
N GLY A 153 -9.23 -17.25 -9.70
CA GLY A 153 -10.66 -17.48 -9.92
C GLY A 153 -11.48 -16.19 -9.89
N LYS A 154 -11.23 -15.29 -8.93
CA LYS A 154 -11.94 -14.02 -8.83
C LYS A 154 -11.64 -13.09 -10.00
N ASN A 155 -10.36 -12.85 -10.27
CA ASN A 155 -9.94 -11.86 -11.26
C ASN A 155 -10.21 -12.35 -12.70
N MET A 156 -9.95 -13.62 -13.03
CA MET A 156 -10.25 -14.16 -14.37
C MET A 156 -11.74 -14.04 -14.72
N ARG A 157 -12.64 -14.20 -13.74
CA ARG A 157 -14.09 -14.01 -13.97
C ARG A 157 -14.42 -12.57 -14.35
N LEU A 158 -13.75 -11.60 -13.76
CA LEU A 158 -13.96 -10.18 -14.06
C LEU A 158 -13.30 -9.75 -15.36
N LEU A 159 -12.19 -10.39 -15.75
CA LEU A 159 -11.53 -10.10 -17.04
C LEU A 159 -12.42 -10.47 -18.23
N ALA A 160 -13.04 -11.66 -18.23
CA ALA A 160 -13.73 -12.17 -19.43
C ALA A 160 -14.94 -13.13 -19.22
N ALA A 161 -15.30 -13.54 -17.98
CA ALA A 161 -16.26 -14.64 -17.79
C ALA A 161 -17.65 -14.24 -17.26
N ASN A 162 -17.77 -13.11 -16.56
CA ASN A 162 -19.01 -12.67 -15.92
C ASN A 162 -19.43 -11.29 -16.43
N LEU A 163 -20.73 -11.04 -16.65
CA LEU A 163 -21.22 -9.69 -16.91
C LEU A 163 -21.36 -8.86 -15.62
N PRO A 164 -20.93 -7.58 -15.60
CA PRO A 164 -20.18 -6.91 -16.66
C PRO A 164 -18.66 -7.16 -16.52
N SER A 165 -18.06 -7.90 -17.45
CA SER A 165 -16.62 -8.15 -17.51
C SER A 165 -15.91 -6.97 -18.15
N TYR A 166 -14.64 -6.79 -17.84
CA TYR A 166 -13.88 -5.65 -18.35
C TYR A 166 -13.78 -5.63 -19.87
N ASP A 167 -13.56 -6.77 -20.52
CA ASP A 167 -13.52 -6.89 -21.99
C ASP A 167 -14.80 -6.35 -22.66
N HIS A 168 -15.97 -6.73 -22.16
CA HIS A 168 -17.27 -6.28 -22.65
C HIS A 168 -17.51 -4.80 -22.32
N GLN A 169 -17.10 -4.35 -21.13
CA GLN A 169 -17.22 -2.93 -20.76
C GLN A 169 -16.36 -2.03 -21.65
N ILE A 170 -15.13 -2.46 -21.96
CA ILE A 170 -14.21 -1.77 -22.88
C ILE A 170 -14.82 -1.73 -24.28
N ALA A 171 -15.28 -2.88 -24.81
CA ALA A 171 -15.91 -2.95 -26.13
C ALA A 171 -17.13 -2.03 -26.24
N LYS A 172 -18.01 -2.02 -25.22
CA LYS A 172 -19.19 -1.15 -25.18
C LYS A 172 -18.80 0.33 -25.10
N ALA A 173 -17.72 0.68 -24.41
CA ALA A 173 -17.21 2.05 -24.32
C ALA A 173 -16.63 2.52 -25.65
N ALA A 174 -15.84 1.66 -26.30
CA ALA A 174 -15.29 1.93 -27.62
C ALA A 174 -16.38 2.14 -28.68
N ALA A 175 -17.41 1.29 -28.68
CA ALA A 175 -18.51 1.36 -29.64
C ALA A 175 -19.30 2.68 -29.60
N ARG A 176 -19.32 3.38 -28.45
CA ARG A 176 -19.99 4.68 -28.29
C ARG A 176 -19.03 5.88 -28.30
N GLY A 177 -17.74 5.65 -28.58
CA GLY A 177 -16.71 6.72 -28.62
C GLY A 177 -16.33 7.30 -27.26
N ASP A 178 -16.61 6.60 -26.15
CA ASP A 178 -16.34 7.06 -24.79
C ASP A 178 -14.91 6.67 -24.37
N LEU A 179 -13.95 7.49 -24.80
CA LEU A 179 -12.52 7.23 -24.58
C LEU A 179 -12.12 7.27 -23.10
N VAL A 180 -12.81 8.05 -22.28
CA VAL A 180 -12.57 8.11 -20.83
C VAL A 180 -12.93 6.77 -20.19
N SER A 181 -14.10 6.21 -20.51
CA SER A 181 -14.48 4.88 -20.02
C SER A 181 -13.57 3.77 -20.56
N VAL A 182 -13.12 3.86 -21.82
CA VAL A 182 -12.14 2.90 -22.37
C VAL A 182 -10.87 2.91 -21.53
N ASN A 183 -10.30 4.09 -21.26
CA ASN A 183 -9.10 4.21 -20.45
C ASN A 183 -9.30 3.65 -19.03
N HIS A 184 -10.33 4.10 -18.33
CA HIS A 184 -10.61 3.66 -16.95
C HIS A 184 -10.78 2.14 -16.84
N ARG A 185 -11.56 1.53 -17.74
CA ARG A 185 -11.79 0.07 -17.73
C ARG A 185 -10.57 -0.73 -18.16
N THR A 186 -9.74 -0.18 -19.05
CA THR A 186 -8.48 -0.81 -19.42
C THR A 186 -7.48 -0.79 -18.25
N ALA A 187 -7.39 0.32 -17.51
CA ALA A 187 -6.56 0.38 -16.30
C ALA A 187 -6.99 -0.67 -15.27
N ALA A 188 -8.29 -0.74 -14.95
CA ALA A 188 -8.84 -1.72 -14.00
C ALA A 188 -8.66 -3.18 -14.47
N TYR A 189 -8.77 -3.44 -15.79
CA TYR A 189 -8.44 -4.73 -16.38
C TYR A 189 -6.98 -5.11 -16.07
N LEU A 190 -6.05 -4.19 -16.31
CA LEU A 190 -4.62 -4.44 -16.11
C LEU A 190 -4.29 -4.70 -14.64
N GLU A 191 -4.90 -3.97 -13.70
CA GLU A 191 -4.72 -4.21 -12.26
C GLU A 191 -5.11 -5.64 -11.86
N SER A 192 -6.27 -6.10 -12.34
CA SER A 192 -6.74 -7.47 -12.10
C SER A 192 -5.88 -8.51 -12.80
N TYR A 193 -5.44 -8.23 -14.03
CA TYR A 193 -4.58 -9.09 -14.81
C TYR A 193 -3.21 -9.27 -14.17
N PHE A 194 -2.60 -8.19 -13.66
CA PHE A 194 -1.32 -8.28 -12.97
C PHE A 194 -1.44 -9.11 -11.69
N ASP A 195 -2.50 -8.94 -10.90
CA ASP A 195 -2.72 -9.75 -9.70
C ASP A 195 -2.81 -11.25 -10.03
N VAL A 196 -3.45 -11.62 -11.15
CA VAL A 196 -3.44 -12.99 -11.68
C VAL A 196 -2.02 -13.43 -12.03
N LEU A 197 -1.25 -12.62 -12.75
CA LEU A 197 0.13 -12.95 -13.14
C LEU A 197 1.03 -13.18 -11.92
N PHE A 198 0.96 -12.31 -10.92
CA PHE A 198 1.74 -12.45 -9.68
C PHE A 198 1.34 -13.73 -8.93
N ALA A 199 0.04 -13.98 -8.77
CA ALA A 199 -0.47 -15.19 -8.12
C ALA A 199 -0.09 -16.47 -8.88
N LEU A 200 -0.14 -16.48 -10.22
CA LEU A 200 0.28 -17.62 -11.04
C LEU A 200 1.73 -17.99 -10.78
N ASN A 201 2.60 -16.98 -10.67
CA ASN A 201 4.03 -17.12 -10.42
C ASN A 201 4.39 -17.25 -8.93
N ARG A 202 3.40 -17.26 -8.02
CA ARG A 202 3.60 -17.39 -6.57
C ARG A 202 4.51 -16.30 -5.98
N ILE A 203 4.45 -15.11 -6.56
CA ILE A 203 5.18 -13.93 -6.10
C ILE A 203 4.17 -12.89 -5.61
N THR A 204 4.49 -12.19 -4.53
CA THR A 204 3.62 -11.14 -4.00
C THR A 204 3.70 -9.89 -4.87
N HIS A 205 2.56 -9.23 -5.05
CA HIS A 205 2.44 -8.03 -5.89
C HIS A 205 3.20 -6.86 -5.24
N PRO A 206 4.23 -6.27 -5.88
CA PRO A 206 5.08 -5.24 -5.26
C PRO A 206 4.40 -3.92 -5.00
N CYS A 207 3.21 -3.73 -5.57
CA CYS A 207 2.55 -2.45 -5.74
C CYS A 207 3.37 -1.50 -6.65
N ALA A 208 2.69 -0.63 -7.38
CA ALA A 208 3.38 0.52 -7.97
C ALA A 208 3.63 1.49 -6.81
N THR A 209 4.85 2.00 -6.67
CA THR A 209 5.31 2.92 -5.61
C THR A 209 4.27 4.01 -5.33
N GLY A 210 3.98 4.24 -4.05
CA GLY A 210 2.88 5.08 -3.56
C GLY A 210 1.83 4.28 -2.77
N GLY A 211 1.72 4.55 -1.46
CA GLY A 211 0.79 3.88 -0.53
C GLY A 211 -0.70 3.91 -0.95
N HIS A 212 -1.07 4.83 -1.84
CA HIS A 212 -2.44 5.09 -2.27
C HIS A 212 -3.16 3.90 -2.97
N ARG A 213 -2.44 3.01 -3.67
CA ARG A 213 -3.09 2.03 -4.57
C ARG A 213 -3.64 0.78 -3.88
N ALA A 214 -3.16 0.45 -2.68
CA ALA A 214 -3.65 -0.69 -1.92
C ALA A 214 -4.85 -0.34 -1.02
N ALA A 215 -5.05 0.94 -0.71
CA ALA A 215 -6.09 1.42 0.22
C ALA A 215 -7.47 1.59 -0.42
N GLY A 216 -7.53 1.89 -1.73
CA GLY A 216 -8.77 2.14 -2.48
C GLY A 216 -9.71 0.94 -2.68
N GLN A 217 -9.49 -0.20 -2.01
CA GLN A 217 -10.33 -1.39 -2.14
C GLN A 217 -11.44 -1.48 -1.08
N ALA A 218 -11.51 -0.52 -0.15
CA ALA A 218 -12.74 -0.24 0.57
C ALA A 218 -13.62 0.69 -0.29
N THR A 219 -14.71 0.13 -0.82
CA THR A 219 -15.88 0.84 -1.36
C THR A 219 -15.69 1.70 -2.62
N TYR A 220 -15.65 1.05 -3.78
CA TYR A 220 -16.47 1.49 -4.92
C TYR A 220 -17.46 0.38 -5.27
N SER A 221 -18.45 0.22 -4.39
CA SER A 221 -19.77 -0.25 -4.83
C SER A 221 -20.29 0.83 -5.76
N ALA A 222 -20.21 0.61 -7.07
CA ALA A 222 -20.97 1.36 -8.05
C ALA A 222 -22.46 1.25 -7.66
N ALA A 223 -22.98 2.26 -6.99
CA ALA A 223 -24.39 2.42 -6.75
C ALA A 223 -25.00 3.13 -7.95
N GLY A 224 -26.00 2.48 -8.55
CA GLY A 224 -27.05 3.12 -9.37
C GLY A 224 -26.68 3.43 -10.81
#